data_AF-A0A6J5BF93-F1
#
_entry.id   AF-A0A6J5BF93-F1
#
_cell.length_a   1.000
_cell.length_b   1.000
_cell.length_c   1.000
_cell.angle_alpha   90.00
_cell.angle_beta   90.00
_cell.angle_gamma   90.00
#
_symmetry.space_group_name_H-M   'P 1'
#
loop_
_entity.id
_entity.type
_entity.pdbx_description
1 polymer ?
#
loop_
_entity_poly.entity_id
_entity_poly.type
_entity_poly.pdbx_seq_one_letter_code
_entity_poly.pdbx_strand_id
1 'polypeptide(L)'
;MLTRRDVSYSQLAKALTQIGVAESERSIEGKVHRGTFRHTFFLQVLTASSSLYPDRWARALQTDMSWEERAAAILRGELSLQPWLDWVKLSNRLEEIGVCVEPETLRVQIEDGSFSTALFLQCATVCRFAGVHLFLDQFDLNEAALAGASAT
;
A
#
# COMPACT_ATOMS: atom_id res chain seq x y z
N MET A 1 -11.39 -11.06 7.53
CA MET A 1 -10.62 -12.18 8.13
C MET A 1 -9.16 -12.06 7.71
N LEU A 2 -8.37 -11.42 8.58
CA LEU A 2 -6.90 -11.44 8.60
C LEU A 2 -6.36 -12.79 9.15
N THR A 3 -7.11 -13.88 9.00
CA THR A 3 -6.96 -15.14 9.76
C THR A 3 -5.85 -16.07 9.26
N ARG A 4 -4.80 -15.52 8.63
CA ARG A 4 -3.50 -16.21 8.63
C ARG A 4 -2.51 -15.63 9.61
N ARG A 5 -2.79 -14.48 10.23
CA ARG A 5 -2.13 -14.04 11.46
C ARG A 5 -3.11 -13.28 12.35
N ASP A 6 -3.51 -13.91 13.46
CA ASP A 6 -4.29 -13.33 14.56
C ASP A 6 -3.50 -12.20 15.26
N VAL A 7 -3.22 -11.10 14.55
CA VAL A 7 -2.59 -9.92 15.12
C VAL A 7 -3.71 -8.93 15.45
N SER A 8 -4.05 -8.83 16.73
CA SER A 8 -4.95 -7.79 17.23
C SER A 8 -4.36 -6.40 16.94
N TYR A 9 -5.18 -5.36 16.88
CA TYR A 9 -4.69 -4.00 16.73
C TYR A 9 -3.71 -3.60 17.85
N SER A 10 -3.92 -4.08 19.08
CA SER A 10 -2.95 -3.96 20.17
C SER A 10 -1.61 -4.66 19.91
N GLN A 11 -1.60 -5.85 19.31
CA GLN A 11 -0.35 -6.52 18.91
C GLN A 11 0.34 -5.79 17.75
N LEU A 12 -0.43 -5.29 16.79
CA LEU A 12 0.09 -4.50 15.68
C LEU A 12 0.70 -3.19 16.16
N ALA A 13 0.05 -2.48 17.09
CA ALA A 13 0.59 -1.27 17.71
C ALA A 13 1.94 -1.52 18.39
N LYS A 14 2.06 -2.63 19.13
CA LYS A 14 3.32 -3.05 19.75
C LYS A 14 4.40 -3.36 18.70
N ALA A 15 4.06 -4.08 17.64
CA ALA A 15 4.99 -4.42 16.57
C ALA A 15 5.43 -3.19 15.76
N LEU A 16 4.53 -2.23 15.51
CA LEU A 16 4.85 -0.94 14.90
C LEU A 16 5.80 -0.13 15.78
N THR A 17 5.58 -0.13 17.10
CA THR A 17 6.47 0.55 18.05
C THR A 17 7.88 -0.06 18.02
N GLN A 18 8.01 -1.37 17.86
CA GLN A 18 9.31 -2.06 17.77
C GLN A 18 10.11 -1.65 16.53
N ILE A 19 9.45 -1.20 15.45
CA ILE A 19 10.10 -0.66 14.24
C ILE A 19 10.16 0.87 14.23
N GLY A 20 9.95 1.53 15.38
CA GLY A 20 10.06 2.97 15.54
C GLY A 20 8.83 3.78 15.12
N VAL A 21 7.69 3.12 14.91
CA VAL A 21 6.44 3.76 14.46
C VAL A 21 5.45 3.86 15.63
N ALA A 22 5.24 5.09 16.11
CA ALA A 22 4.36 5.36 17.24
C ALA A 22 2.89 5.39 16.80
N GLU A 23 2.21 4.26 16.92
CA GLU A 23 0.78 4.10 16.61
C GLU A 23 0.03 3.52 17.80
N SER A 24 -1.17 4.03 18.06
CA SER A 24 -2.09 3.46 19.05
C SER A 24 -3.09 2.52 18.37
N GLU A 25 -3.62 1.56 19.12
CA GLU A 25 -4.70 0.67 18.67
C GLU A 25 -5.87 1.46 18.06
N ARG A 26 -6.31 2.52 18.72
CA ARG A 26 -7.37 3.42 18.24
C ARG A 26 -7.01 4.15 16.93
N SER A 27 -5.75 4.56 16.76
CA SER A 27 -5.27 5.20 15.54
C SER A 27 -5.27 4.23 14.35
N ILE A 28 -4.81 3.00 14.60
CA ILE A 28 -4.81 1.91 13.61
C ILE A 28 -6.23 1.56 13.20
N GLU A 29 -7.10 1.28 14.19
CA GLU A 29 -8.51 0.97 13.96
C GLU A 29 -9.19 2.07 13.14
N GLY A 30 -8.97 3.35 13.50
CA GLY A 30 -9.52 4.48 12.75
C GLY A 30 -9.03 4.55 11.30
N LYS A 31 -7.76 4.23 11.03
CA LYS A 31 -7.18 4.20 9.66
C LYS A 31 -7.77 3.07 8.82
N VAL A 32 -7.89 1.88 9.43
CA VAL A 32 -8.47 0.71 8.77
C VAL A 32 -9.94 0.94 8.48
N HIS A 33 -10.71 1.40 9.47
CA HIS A 33 -12.14 1.65 9.32
C HIS A 33 -12.46 2.72 8.27
N ARG A 34 -11.66 3.79 8.17
CA ARG A 34 -11.82 4.82 7.14
C ARG A 34 -11.34 4.38 5.75
N GLY A 35 -10.66 3.24 5.63
CA GLY A 35 -10.14 2.70 4.37
C GLY A 35 -9.12 3.60 3.65
N THR A 36 -8.64 4.67 4.29
CA THR A 36 -7.78 5.68 3.67
C THR A 36 -6.53 5.92 4.51
N PHE A 37 -5.39 5.48 3.99
CA PHE A 37 -4.08 5.64 4.62
C PHE A 37 -2.96 5.74 3.59
N ARG A 38 -1.81 6.26 4.04
CA ARG A 38 -0.60 6.41 3.22
C ARG A 38 0.02 5.04 2.94
N HIS A 39 0.68 4.92 1.80
CA HIS A 39 1.40 3.70 1.46
C HIS A 39 2.54 3.40 2.45
N THR A 40 3.13 4.42 3.07
CA THR A 40 4.10 4.25 4.16
C THR A 40 3.54 3.42 5.32
N PHE A 41 2.30 3.70 5.74
CA PHE A 41 1.61 2.92 6.77
C PHE A 41 1.36 1.46 6.34
N PHE A 42 1.01 1.24 5.08
CA PHE A 42 0.88 -0.11 4.52
C PHE A 42 2.18 -0.91 4.64
N LEU A 43 3.32 -0.31 4.23
CA LEU A 43 4.64 -0.95 4.32
C LEU A 43 5.07 -1.22 5.76
N GLN A 44 4.77 -0.30 6.67
CA GLN A 44 5.01 -0.47 8.11
C GLN A 44 4.23 -1.67 8.65
N VAL A 45 2.94 -1.80 8.30
CA VAL A 45 2.11 -2.94 8.69
C VAL A 45 2.65 -4.24 8.11
N LEU A 46 3.05 -4.27 6.83
CA LEU A 46 3.66 -5.46 6.23
C LEU A 46 4.94 -5.88 6.96
N THR A 47 5.79 -4.91 7.30
CA THR A 47 7.06 -5.14 8.02
C THR A 47 6.80 -5.64 9.44
N ALA A 48 5.97 -4.92 10.21
CA ALA A 48 5.64 -5.23 11.60
C ALA A 48 4.95 -6.59 11.75
N SER A 49 4.08 -6.93 10.81
CA SER A 49 3.38 -8.22 10.79
C SER A 49 4.22 -9.36 10.20
N SER A 50 5.44 -9.10 9.73
CA SER A 50 6.31 -10.05 9.01
C SER A 50 5.68 -10.66 7.75
N SER A 51 4.77 -9.92 7.10
CA SER A 51 3.95 -10.38 5.97
C SER A 51 4.77 -10.69 4.73
N LEU A 52 4.21 -11.52 3.84
CA LEU A 52 4.82 -11.80 2.56
C LEU A 52 4.72 -10.56 1.66
N TYR A 53 5.79 -10.32 0.90
CA TYR A 53 5.85 -9.29 -0.12
C TYR A 53 6.72 -9.78 -1.29
N PRO A 54 6.60 -9.21 -2.50
CA PRO A 54 7.45 -9.57 -3.63
C PRO A 54 8.94 -9.44 -3.30
N ASP A 55 9.76 -10.43 -3.67
CA ASP A 55 11.20 -10.46 -3.35
C ASP A 55 11.95 -9.19 -3.74
N ARG A 56 11.56 -8.55 -4.83
CA ARG A 56 12.15 -7.28 -5.30
C ARG A 56 11.97 -6.11 -4.33
N TRP A 57 11.01 -6.17 -3.41
CA TRP A 57 10.83 -5.16 -2.36
C TRP A 57 11.81 -5.33 -1.22
N ALA A 58 12.43 -6.51 -1.06
CA ALA A 58 13.32 -6.82 0.05
C ALA A 58 14.44 -5.78 0.19
N ARG A 59 15.04 -5.37 -0.94
CA ARG A 59 16.08 -4.34 -0.94
C ARG A 59 15.58 -3.03 -0.32
N ALA A 60 14.42 -2.54 -0.74
CA ALA A 60 13.88 -1.28 -0.22
C ALA A 60 13.51 -1.41 1.27
N LEU A 61 12.87 -2.53 1.67
CA LEU A 61 12.41 -2.72 3.05
C LEU A 61 13.53 -3.00 4.06
N GLN A 62 14.67 -3.54 3.61
CA GLN A 62 15.80 -3.90 4.47
C GLN A 62 16.90 -2.82 4.53
N THR A 63 16.87 -1.82 3.65
CA THR A 63 17.84 -0.72 3.67
C THR A 63 17.46 0.32 4.73
N ASP A 64 18.47 0.97 5.29
CA ASP A 64 18.30 2.13 6.18
C ASP A 64 17.85 3.34 5.36
N MET A 65 16.54 3.54 5.31
CA MET A 65 15.82 4.55 4.52
C MET A 65 14.58 4.94 5.31
N SER A 66 14.15 6.20 5.18
CA SER A 66 12.84 6.63 5.68
C SER A 66 11.70 5.85 5.01
N TRP A 67 10.53 5.83 5.63
CA TRP A 67 9.37 5.11 5.09
C TRP A 67 8.91 5.67 3.74
N GLU A 68 9.02 6.98 3.57
CA GLU A 68 8.75 7.72 2.34
C GLU A 68 9.71 7.27 1.23
N GLU A 69 11.02 7.23 1.50
CA GLU A 69 12.00 6.76 0.52
C GLU A 69 11.78 5.28 0.16
N ARG A 70 11.36 4.44 1.11
CA ARG A 70 10.97 3.04 0.86
C ARG A 70 9.75 2.95 -0.07
N ALA A 71 8.73 3.75 0.20
CA ALA A 71 7.52 3.82 -0.63
C ALA A 71 7.85 4.25 -2.07
N ALA A 72 8.64 5.32 -2.22
CA ALA A 72 9.11 5.79 -3.51
C ALA A 72 9.96 4.73 -4.24
N ALA A 73 10.87 4.05 -3.53
CA ALA A 73 11.71 3.01 -4.12
C ALA A 73 10.91 1.82 -4.63
N ILE A 74 9.90 1.36 -3.87
CA ILE A 74 9.03 0.25 -4.27
C ILE A 74 8.23 0.61 -5.51
N LEU A 75 7.48 1.71 -5.48
CA LEU A 75 6.61 2.05 -6.61
C LEU A 75 7.42 2.37 -7.88
N ARG A 76 8.54 3.10 -7.77
CA ARG A 76 9.42 3.33 -8.93
C ARG A 76 10.04 2.04 -9.44
N GLY A 77 10.40 1.12 -8.54
CA GLY A 77 10.89 -0.21 -8.91
C GLY A 77 9.87 -0.97 -9.75
N GLU A 78 8.60 -0.98 -9.34
CA GLU A 78 7.52 -1.59 -10.12
C GLU A 78 7.29 -0.92 -11.48
N LEU A 79 7.24 0.41 -11.51
CA LEU A 79 7.05 1.17 -12.75
C LEU A 79 8.24 0.99 -13.72
N SER A 80 9.46 0.81 -13.21
CA SER A 80 10.65 0.58 -14.03
C SER A 80 10.61 -0.69 -14.85
N LEU A 81 9.73 -1.65 -14.50
CA LEU A 81 9.49 -2.86 -15.30
C LEU A 81 8.78 -2.54 -16.63
N GLN A 82 8.21 -1.33 -16.77
CA GLN A 82 7.59 -0.83 -17.98
C GLN A 82 8.29 0.46 -18.43
N PRO A 83 9.50 0.38 -19.01
CA PRO A 83 10.32 1.57 -19.32
C PRO A 83 9.70 2.52 -20.36
N TRP A 84 8.68 2.08 -21.10
CA TRP A 84 7.91 2.91 -22.04
C TRP A 84 6.81 3.75 -21.37
N LEU A 85 6.53 3.53 -20.07
CA LEU A 85 5.51 4.21 -19.30
C LEU A 85 6.08 5.50 -18.70
N ASP A 86 5.66 6.64 -19.25
CA ASP A 86 5.92 7.96 -18.68
C ASP A 86 4.73 8.42 -17.80
N TRP A 87 4.89 9.57 -17.14
CA TRP A 87 3.87 10.11 -16.22
C TRP A 87 2.55 10.45 -16.92
N VAL A 88 2.60 10.88 -18.18
CA VAL A 88 1.40 11.19 -18.98
C VAL A 88 0.64 9.90 -19.28
N LYS A 89 1.33 8.86 -19.74
CA LYS A 89 0.72 7.54 -20.00
C LYS A 89 0.19 6.89 -18.73
N LEU A 90 0.87 7.03 -17.60
CA LEU A 90 0.38 6.51 -16.32
C LEU A 90 -0.89 7.25 -15.86
N SER A 91 -0.91 8.58 -15.96
CA SER A 91 -2.10 9.40 -15.69
C SER A 91 -3.28 8.98 -16.57
N ASN A 92 -3.08 8.84 -17.88
CA ASN A 92 -4.14 8.38 -18.80
C ASN A 92 -4.67 6.99 -18.43
N ARG A 93 -3.80 6.05 -18.04
CA ARG A 93 -4.22 4.71 -17.59
C ARG A 93 -5.03 4.75 -16.30
N LEU A 94 -4.68 5.64 -15.37
CA LEU A 94 -5.47 5.85 -14.15
C LEU A 94 -6.84 6.43 -14.48
N GLU A 95 -6.93 7.31 -15.48
CA GLU A 95 -8.20 7.86 -15.95
C GLU A 95 -9.13 6.78 -16.54
N GLU A 96 -8.60 5.74 -17.19
CA GLU A 96 -9.38 4.60 -17.69
C GLU A 96 -10.17 3.86 -16.58
N ILE A 97 -9.70 3.96 -15.32
CA ILE A 97 -10.40 3.40 -14.14
C ILE A 97 -11.07 4.47 -13.27
N GLY A 98 -11.23 5.70 -13.79
CA GLY A 98 -11.91 6.80 -13.13
C GLY A 98 -11.05 7.61 -12.14
N VAL A 99 -9.72 7.47 -12.20
CA VAL A 99 -8.78 8.14 -11.29
C VAL A 99 -8.06 9.27 -12.03
N CYS A 100 -8.54 10.50 -11.87
CA CYS A 100 -7.93 11.68 -12.48
C CYS A 100 -6.85 12.27 -11.57
N VAL A 101 -5.59 12.10 -11.95
CA VAL A 101 -4.44 12.73 -11.28
C VAL A 101 -3.53 13.33 -12.34
N GLU A 102 -3.19 14.62 -12.17
CA GLU A 102 -2.33 15.35 -13.09
C GLU A 102 -0.90 14.76 -13.11
N PRO A 103 -0.24 14.63 -14.28
CA PRO A 103 1.04 13.93 -14.40
C PRO A 103 2.16 14.45 -13.49
N GLU A 104 2.29 15.77 -13.34
CA GLU A 104 3.32 16.37 -12.50
C GLU A 104 3.04 16.13 -11.00
N THR A 105 1.78 16.27 -10.60
CA THR A 105 1.31 15.92 -9.26
C THR A 105 1.59 14.45 -8.94
N LEU A 106 1.34 13.55 -9.89
CA LEU A 106 1.62 12.13 -9.75
C LEU A 106 3.11 11.87 -9.59
N ARG A 107 3.95 12.51 -10.42
CA ARG A 107 5.40 12.42 -10.35
C ARG A 107 5.92 12.83 -8.97
N VAL A 108 5.54 14.02 -8.51
CA VAL A 108 5.95 14.56 -7.21
C VAL A 108 5.53 13.62 -6.08
N GLN A 109 4.24 13.25 -5.99
CA GLN A 109 3.79 12.37 -4.91
C GLN A 109 4.53 11.01 -4.87
N ILE A 110 4.87 10.44 -6.04
CA ILE A 110 5.61 9.18 -6.15
C ILE A 110 7.08 9.35 -5.78
N GLU A 111 7.74 10.40 -6.24
CA GLU A 111 9.14 10.70 -5.90
C GLU A 111 9.31 10.95 -4.39
N ASP A 112 8.35 11.66 -3.79
CA ASP A 112 8.35 12.04 -2.38
C ASP A 112 7.90 10.89 -1.46
N GLY A 113 7.36 9.80 -2.03
CA GLY A 113 6.77 8.70 -1.25
C GLY A 113 5.49 9.07 -0.50
N SER A 114 4.82 10.16 -0.88
CA SER A 114 3.70 10.77 -0.13
C SER A 114 2.31 10.30 -0.61
N PHE A 115 2.25 9.28 -1.47
CA PHE A 115 1.01 8.76 -2.04
C PHE A 115 0.18 7.85 -1.10
N SER A 116 -1.10 7.69 -1.44
CA SER A 116 -2.02 6.80 -0.72
C SER A 116 -1.83 5.34 -1.12
N THR A 117 -2.22 4.41 -0.24
CA THR A 117 -2.27 2.98 -0.59
C THR A 117 -3.23 2.71 -1.75
N ALA A 118 -4.33 3.46 -1.83
CA ALA A 118 -5.26 3.37 -2.94
C ALA A 118 -4.57 3.69 -4.29
N LEU A 119 -3.79 4.77 -4.36
CA LEU A 119 -3.04 5.11 -5.56
C LEU A 119 -2.02 4.03 -5.94
N PHE A 120 -1.35 3.44 -4.95
CA PHE A 120 -0.47 2.30 -5.19
C PHE A 120 -1.22 1.11 -5.82
N LEU A 121 -2.38 0.73 -5.29
CA LEU A 121 -3.19 -0.38 -5.81
C LEU A 121 -3.79 -0.07 -7.19
N GLN A 122 -4.17 1.18 -7.43
CA GLN A 122 -4.63 1.66 -8.73
C GLN A 122 -3.50 1.55 -9.77
N CYS A 123 -2.30 2.04 -9.45
CA CYS A 123 -1.10 1.83 -10.26
C CYS A 123 -0.84 0.34 -10.51
N ALA A 124 -0.90 -0.49 -9.47
CA ALA A 124 -0.70 -1.93 -9.58
C ALA A 124 -1.73 -2.61 -10.48
N THR A 125 -2.97 -2.12 -10.49
CA THR A 125 -4.05 -2.62 -11.34
C THR A 125 -3.80 -2.25 -12.80
N VAL A 126 -3.62 -0.97 -13.11
CA VAL A 126 -3.48 -0.48 -14.49
C VAL A 126 -2.12 -0.85 -15.11
N CYS A 127 -1.11 -1.10 -14.27
CA CYS A 127 0.20 -1.55 -14.69
C CYS A 127 0.39 -3.07 -14.53
N ARG A 128 -0.56 -3.79 -13.95
CA ARG A 128 -0.47 -5.24 -13.69
C ARG A 128 0.81 -5.65 -12.96
N PHE A 129 1.10 -5.00 -11.82
CA PHE A 129 2.26 -5.36 -11.00
C PHE A 129 2.18 -6.82 -10.56
N ALA A 130 3.29 -7.55 -10.72
CA ALA A 130 3.35 -8.94 -10.29
C ALA A 130 3.27 -9.05 -8.76
N GLY A 131 2.54 -10.03 -8.22
CA GLY A 131 2.47 -10.22 -6.77
C GLY A 131 1.49 -9.30 -6.03
N VAL A 132 0.69 -8.46 -6.72
CA VAL A 132 -0.38 -7.69 -6.06
C VAL A 132 -1.40 -8.60 -5.35
N HIS A 133 -1.57 -9.83 -5.86
CA HIS A 133 -2.44 -10.86 -5.25
C HIS A 133 -2.02 -11.25 -3.83
N LEU A 134 -0.73 -11.10 -3.47
CA LEU A 134 -0.24 -11.37 -2.11
C LEU A 134 -0.89 -10.45 -1.08
N PHE A 135 -1.34 -9.27 -1.52
CA PHE A 135 -1.98 -8.27 -0.67
C PHE A 135 -3.51 -8.43 -0.67
N LEU A 136 -4.11 -8.90 -1.77
CA LEU A 136 -5.55 -9.15 -1.86
C LEU A 136 -5.99 -10.25 -0.87
N ASP A 137 -5.15 -11.28 -0.68
CA ASP A 137 -5.37 -12.32 0.34
C ASP A 137 -5.22 -11.80 1.78
N GLN A 138 -4.41 -10.77 1.98
CA GLN A 138 -4.13 -10.20 3.31
C GLN A 138 -5.08 -9.08 3.72
N PHE A 139 -5.73 -8.39 2.76
CA PHE A 139 -6.55 -7.22 3.03
C PHE A 139 -8.03 -7.29 2.58
N ASP A 140 -8.47 -8.11 1.62
CA ASP A 140 -9.75 -7.81 0.95
C ASP A 140 -11.03 -8.55 1.42
N LEU A 141 -11.27 -9.81 1.10
CA LEU A 141 -12.68 -10.17 0.79
C LEU A 141 -13.69 -10.27 1.94
N ASN A 142 -13.31 -10.63 3.17
CA ASN A 142 -14.32 -10.97 4.18
C ASN A 142 -15.05 -9.77 4.80
N GLU A 143 -14.40 -8.61 4.98
CA GLU A 143 -15.11 -7.42 5.48
C GLU A 143 -15.88 -6.69 4.37
N ALA A 144 -15.31 -6.61 3.17
CA ALA A 144 -15.99 -6.03 2.01
C ALA A 144 -17.24 -6.84 1.59
N ALA A 145 -17.22 -8.17 1.70
CA ALA A 145 -18.39 -9.03 1.44
C ALA A 145 -19.48 -8.97 2.53
N LEU A 146 -19.09 -8.88 3.82
CA LEU A 146 -20.05 -8.77 4.93
C LEU A 146 -20.74 -7.39 4.97
N ALA A 147 -20.02 -6.33 4.60
CA ALA A 147 -20.58 -4.98 4.47
C ALA A 147 -21.59 -4.87 3.31
N GLY A 148 -21.42 -5.66 2.24
CA GLY A 148 -22.37 -5.74 1.12
C GLY A 148 -23.60 -6.61 1.40
N ALA A 149 -23.48 -7.64 2.24
CA ALA A 149 -24.59 -8.55 2.58
C ALA A 149 -25.57 -8.00 3.64
N SER A 150 -25.19 -6.92 4.33
CA SER A 150 -26.05 -6.26 5.34
C SER A 150 -26.84 -5.07 4.75
N ALA A 151 -26.77 -4.86 3.44
CA ALA A 151 -27.41 -3.77 2.71
C ALA A 151 -28.46 -4.25 1.70
N THR A 152 -29.17 -5.33 2.03
CA THR A 152 -30.41 -5.78 1.34
C THR A 152 -31.53 -5.96 2.33
#